data_AF-A0A1C9WBS2-F1
#
_entry.id   AF-A0A1C9WBS2-F1
#
_cell.length_a   1.000
_cell.length_b   1.000
_cell.length_c   1.000
_cell.angle_alpha   90.00
_cell.angle_beta   90.00
_cell.angle_gamma   90.00
#
_symmetry.space_group_name_H-M   'P 1'
#
loop_
_entity.id
_entity.type
_entity.pdbx_description
1 polymer ?
#
loop_
_entity_poly.entity_id
_entity_poly.type
_entity_poly.pdbx_seq_one_letter_code
_entity_poly.pdbx_strand_id
1 'polypeptide(L)'
;MAAESSNTQCDQEATGTTKRSWLVVSDLDGTLLDHFDYSHQPVDALLQALEAADIPVVLNSSKTIPEMIALRQELENRHPFICENGSAILIPTGYFSTAVADAFVEPGSPEFLILETGTPRDTLVRYLQADAIKHGAPYLAFSRASTADIVEATGLSAEQAELAQRRRYSEPLLWQGTDDERKAFRERARSAGLATLQGGRFLHLQGPTDKGRATELLRRCYENDGSTNIALICAGDSENDLDMLAVANVAVIIRAADRPPPKLEKTPGREVIVSNAEGPLGWREVIGEVVFPTSTAKSKVPKNK
;
A
#
# COMPACT_ATOMS: atom_id res chain seq x y z
N MET A 1 48.91 -24.73 44.60
CA MET A 1 49.66 -24.43 43.36
C MET A 1 48.77 -24.78 42.20
N ALA A 2 48.09 -23.77 41.68
CA ALA A 2 47.28 -23.85 40.48
C ALA A 2 48.21 -23.85 39.26
N ALA A 3 47.89 -24.67 38.26
CA ALA A 3 48.50 -24.59 36.94
C ALA A 3 47.38 -24.32 35.94
N GLU A 4 47.34 -23.08 35.48
CA GLU A 4 46.46 -22.55 34.45
C GLU A 4 46.81 -23.20 33.11
N SER A 5 45.80 -23.69 32.41
CA SER A 5 45.89 -24.09 31.00
C SER A 5 45.13 -23.05 30.19
N SER A 6 45.87 -22.07 29.68
CA SER A 6 45.40 -21.04 28.77
C SER A 6 44.99 -21.67 27.43
N ASN A 7 43.69 -21.82 27.22
CA ASN A 7 43.16 -22.19 25.91
C ASN A 7 42.83 -20.89 25.16
N THR A 8 43.75 -20.47 24.30
CA THR A 8 43.58 -19.30 23.43
C THR A 8 42.57 -19.68 22.35
N GLN A 9 41.31 -19.32 22.57
CA GLN A 9 40.24 -19.46 21.59
C GLN A 9 40.46 -18.37 20.54
N CYS A 10 40.86 -18.81 19.35
CA CYS A 10 41.03 -17.98 18.17
C CYS A 10 39.62 -17.57 17.71
N ASP A 11 39.25 -16.31 17.95
CA ASP A 11 38.04 -15.69 17.43
C ASP A 11 38.08 -15.75 15.90
N GLN A 12 37.27 -16.64 15.33
CA GLN A 12 36.88 -16.55 13.93
C GLN A 12 35.77 -15.53 13.84
N GLU A 13 36.12 -14.30 13.46
CA GLU A 13 35.17 -13.28 13.01
C GLU A 13 34.32 -13.86 11.87
N ALA A 14 33.07 -14.19 12.17
CA ALA A 14 32.08 -14.56 11.19
C ALA A 14 31.72 -13.33 10.34
N THR A 15 32.41 -13.13 9.22
CA THR A 15 31.96 -12.23 8.16
C THR A 15 30.78 -12.87 7.42
N GLY A 16 29.66 -13.03 8.11
CA GLY A 16 28.39 -13.42 7.50
C GLY A 16 27.67 -12.18 7.02
N THR A 17 27.78 -11.84 5.73
CA THR A 17 26.78 -10.96 5.11
C THR A 17 25.42 -11.63 5.28
N THR A 18 24.61 -11.14 6.22
CA THR A 18 23.24 -11.61 6.44
C THR A 18 22.48 -11.46 5.13
N LYS A 19 21.94 -12.57 4.61
CA LYS A 19 21.17 -12.58 3.37
C LYS A 19 20.00 -11.58 3.54
N ARG A 20 19.92 -10.60 2.63
CA ARG A 20 18.84 -9.61 2.60
C ARG A 20 17.52 -10.32 2.30
N SER A 21 16.50 -10.06 3.09
CA SER A 21 15.13 -10.52 2.83
C SER A 21 14.33 -9.41 2.17
N TRP A 22 13.53 -9.72 1.16
CA TRP A 22 12.70 -8.74 0.48
C TRP A 22 11.29 -8.75 1.07
N LEU A 23 10.71 -7.56 1.20
CA LEU A 23 9.28 -7.36 1.43
C LEU A 23 8.79 -6.41 0.33
N VAL A 24 7.92 -6.91 -0.53
CA VAL A 24 7.32 -6.13 -1.62
C VAL A 24 6.00 -5.56 -1.12
N VAL A 25 5.82 -4.25 -1.28
CA VAL A 25 4.56 -3.56 -1.00
C VAL A 25 4.11 -2.88 -2.27
N SER A 26 2.87 -3.12 -2.68
CA SER A 26 2.39 -2.64 -3.97
C SER A 26 1.05 -1.96 -3.82
N ASP A 27 0.90 -0.81 -4.49
CA ASP A 27 -0.42 -0.35 -4.89
C ASP A 27 -1.04 -1.31 -5.91
N LEU A 28 -2.34 -1.18 -6.13
CA LEU A 28 -3.12 -2.06 -7.00
C LEU A 28 -3.44 -1.40 -8.34
N ASP A 29 -4.25 -0.36 -8.34
CA ASP A 29 -4.86 0.15 -9.58
C ASP A 29 -3.84 0.90 -10.43
N GLY A 30 -3.61 0.45 -11.67
CA GLY A 30 -2.57 1.01 -12.53
C GLY A 30 -1.14 0.64 -12.10
N THR A 31 -1.00 -0.24 -11.11
CA THR A 31 0.28 -0.76 -10.61
C THR A 31 0.32 -2.29 -10.79
N LEU A 32 -0.29 -3.05 -9.87
CA LEU A 32 -0.34 -4.51 -9.91
C LEU A 32 -1.50 -5.02 -10.78
N LEU A 33 -2.57 -4.24 -10.86
CA LEU A 33 -3.74 -4.45 -11.72
C LEU A 33 -3.68 -3.46 -12.88
N ASP A 34 -4.15 -3.89 -14.05
CA ASP A 34 -4.36 -2.98 -15.17
C ASP A 34 -5.34 -1.85 -14.80
N HIS A 35 -5.14 -0.67 -15.35
CA HIS A 35 -5.97 0.49 -15.02
C HIS A 35 -7.38 0.42 -15.63
N PHE A 36 -7.53 -0.24 -16.79
CA PHE A 36 -8.76 -0.22 -17.58
C PHE A 36 -9.63 -1.44 -17.33
N ASP A 37 -9.03 -2.64 -17.36
CA ASP A 37 -9.77 -3.90 -17.19
C ASP A 37 -9.54 -4.58 -15.83
N TYR A 38 -8.69 -3.98 -14.98
CA TYR A 38 -8.31 -4.51 -13.66
C TYR A 38 -7.66 -5.90 -13.70
N SER A 39 -7.19 -6.35 -14.87
CA SER A 39 -6.54 -7.65 -15.03
C SER A 39 -5.22 -7.71 -14.29
N HIS A 40 -5.00 -8.82 -13.59
CA HIS A 40 -3.74 -9.17 -12.93
C HIS A 40 -2.93 -10.20 -13.72
N GLN A 41 -3.49 -10.75 -14.81
CA GLN A 41 -2.88 -11.84 -15.58
C GLN A 41 -1.38 -11.64 -15.91
N PRO A 42 -0.90 -10.43 -16.23
CA PRO A 42 0.52 -10.24 -16.55
C PRO A 42 1.45 -10.52 -15.37
N VAL A 43 1.00 -10.42 -14.11
CA VAL A 43 1.84 -10.57 -12.91
C VAL A 43 1.78 -11.96 -12.26
N ASP A 44 0.81 -12.81 -12.61
CA ASP A 44 0.53 -14.10 -11.96
C ASP A 44 1.77 -14.98 -11.78
N ALA A 45 2.51 -15.20 -12.87
CA ALA A 45 3.69 -16.05 -12.84
C ALA A 45 4.79 -15.49 -11.92
N LEU A 46 4.89 -14.15 -11.81
CA LEU A 46 5.86 -13.53 -10.91
C LEU A 46 5.37 -13.59 -9.46
N LEU A 47 4.08 -13.40 -9.19
CA LEU A 47 3.52 -13.58 -7.85
C LEU A 47 3.76 -15.00 -7.32
N GLN A 48 3.54 -16.02 -8.15
CA GLN A 48 3.85 -17.41 -7.81
C GLN A 48 5.34 -17.63 -7.53
N ALA A 49 6.22 -17.02 -8.33
CA ALA A 49 7.67 -17.12 -8.13
C ALA A 49 8.14 -16.42 -6.85
N LEU A 50 7.55 -15.28 -6.50
CA LEU A 50 7.81 -14.55 -5.25
C LEU A 50 7.36 -15.37 -4.03
N GLU A 51 6.16 -15.95 -4.09
CA GLU A 51 5.64 -16.82 -3.04
C GLU A 51 6.52 -18.07 -2.86
N ALA A 52 6.95 -18.71 -3.95
CA ALA A 52 7.85 -19.87 -3.90
C ALA A 52 9.25 -19.53 -3.35
N ALA A 53 9.62 -18.25 -3.35
CA ALA A 53 10.87 -17.74 -2.80
C ALA A 53 10.72 -17.19 -1.36
N ASP A 54 9.55 -17.36 -0.73
CA ASP A 54 9.18 -16.81 0.57
C ASP A 54 9.33 -15.27 0.63
N ILE A 55 8.98 -14.58 -0.45
CA ILE A 55 9.04 -13.12 -0.56
C ILE A 55 7.61 -12.56 -0.48
N PRO A 56 7.21 -11.95 0.65
CA PRO A 56 5.85 -11.48 0.81
C PRO A 56 5.55 -10.31 -0.13
N VAL A 57 4.38 -10.38 -0.77
CA VAL A 57 3.77 -9.26 -1.51
C VAL A 57 2.57 -8.75 -0.71
N VAL A 58 2.74 -7.59 -0.10
CA VAL A 58 1.71 -6.87 0.66
C VAL A 58 0.98 -5.91 -0.28
N LEU A 59 -0.34 -6.02 -0.34
CA LEU A 59 -1.17 -5.11 -1.13
C LEU A 59 -1.52 -3.86 -0.31
N ASN A 60 -1.40 -2.66 -0.87
CA ASN A 60 -1.64 -1.37 -0.19
C ASN A 60 -2.45 -0.41 -1.06
N SER A 61 -3.76 -0.35 -0.85
CA SER A 61 -4.68 0.34 -1.77
C SER A 61 -5.66 1.29 -1.06
N SER A 62 -6.32 2.15 -1.83
CA SER A 62 -7.50 2.92 -1.40
C SER A 62 -8.77 2.07 -1.25
N LYS A 63 -8.76 0.82 -1.73
CA LYS A 63 -9.89 -0.10 -1.67
C LYS A 63 -10.28 -0.46 -0.23
N THR A 64 -11.55 -0.80 -0.07
CA THR A 64 -12.13 -1.25 1.21
C THR A 64 -11.64 -2.64 1.61
N ILE A 65 -11.89 -3.01 2.86
CA ILE A 65 -11.58 -4.36 3.36
C ILE A 65 -12.26 -5.44 2.51
N PRO A 66 -13.59 -5.40 2.22
CA PRO A 66 -14.23 -6.42 1.40
C PRO A 66 -13.68 -6.51 -0.03
N GLU A 67 -13.39 -5.38 -0.67
CA GLU A 67 -12.78 -5.37 -2.01
C GLU A 67 -11.39 -6.03 -1.98
N MET A 68 -10.58 -5.71 -0.98
CA MET A 68 -9.24 -6.28 -0.81
C MET A 68 -9.29 -7.79 -0.50
N ILE A 69 -10.26 -8.25 0.30
CA ILE A 69 -10.45 -9.68 0.57
C ILE A 69 -10.79 -10.43 -0.72
N ALA A 70 -11.72 -9.91 -1.54
CA ALA A 70 -12.09 -10.53 -2.81
C ALA A 70 -10.89 -10.60 -3.78
N LEU A 71 -10.15 -9.50 -3.94
CA LEU A 71 -8.96 -9.47 -4.81
C LEU A 71 -7.84 -10.40 -4.32
N ARG A 72 -7.63 -10.48 -3.00
CA ARG A 72 -6.62 -11.39 -2.44
C ARG A 72 -6.96 -12.85 -2.71
N GLN A 73 -8.24 -13.22 -2.67
CA GLN A 73 -8.67 -14.58 -3.01
C GLN A 73 -8.40 -14.89 -4.48
N GLU A 74 -8.68 -13.94 -5.38
CA GLU A 74 -8.38 -14.08 -6.82
C GLU A 74 -6.88 -14.21 -7.11
N LEU A 75 -6.06 -13.41 -6.41
CA LEU A 75 -4.60 -13.43 -6.54
C LEU A 75 -3.90 -14.57 -5.78
N GLU A 76 -4.65 -15.41 -5.07
CA GLU A 76 -4.13 -16.40 -4.11
C GLU A 76 -3.13 -15.78 -3.08
N ASN A 77 -3.31 -14.49 -2.76
CA ASN A 77 -2.42 -13.73 -1.92
C ASN A 77 -2.74 -13.95 -0.43
N ARG A 78 -1.80 -14.56 0.31
CA ARG A 78 -2.00 -14.96 1.73
C ARG A 78 -1.37 -14.03 2.77
N HIS A 79 -0.75 -12.93 2.33
CA HIS A 79 -0.02 -12.01 3.21
C HIS A 79 -0.92 -10.95 3.85
N PRO A 80 -0.45 -10.26 4.90
CA PRO A 80 -1.07 -9.03 5.38
C PRO A 80 -1.25 -8.00 4.27
N PHE A 81 -2.24 -7.12 4.43
CA PHE A 81 -2.58 -6.09 3.46
C PHE A 81 -3.05 -4.81 4.15
N ILE A 82 -2.98 -3.71 3.41
CA ILE A 82 -3.23 -2.37 3.88
C ILE A 82 -4.41 -1.79 3.09
N CYS A 83 -5.44 -1.34 3.82
CA CYS A 83 -6.68 -0.85 3.26
C CYS A 83 -6.84 0.66 3.41
N GLU A 84 -7.68 1.24 2.55
CA GLU A 84 -8.14 2.62 2.60
C GLU A 84 -7.00 3.63 2.84
N ASN A 85 -5.95 3.55 2.00
CA ASN A 85 -4.78 4.44 2.03
C ASN A 85 -3.99 4.42 3.35
N GLY A 86 -3.79 3.24 3.94
CA GLY A 86 -3.03 3.13 5.18
C GLY A 86 -3.87 3.39 6.43
N SER A 87 -5.19 3.23 6.35
CA SER A 87 -6.09 3.40 7.50
C SER A 87 -6.25 2.15 8.36
N ALA A 88 -6.00 0.98 7.79
CA ALA A 88 -6.02 -0.27 8.52
C ALA A 88 -5.05 -1.25 7.90
N ILE A 89 -4.38 -2.02 8.75
CA ILE A 89 -3.55 -3.16 8.38
C ILE A 89 -4.28 -4.41 8.84
N LEU A 90 -4.55 -5.32 7.90
CA LEU A 90 -5.20 -6.59 8.17
C LEU A 90 -4.15 -7.68 8.08
N ILE A 91 -3.99 -8.41 9.17
CA ILE A 91 -2.98 -9.46 9.34
C ILE A 91 -3.74 -10.77 9.54
N PRO A 92 -3.57 -11.79 8.68
CA PRO A 92 -4.24 -13.07 8.89
C PRO A 92 -3.94 -13.63 10.29
N THR A 93 -4.97 -14.16 10.96
CA THR A 93 -4.79 -14.71 12.30
C THR A 93 -3.78 -15.85 12.30
N GLY A 94 -2.78 -15.77 13.18
CA GLY A 94 -1.68 -16.73 13.25
C GLY A 94 -0.59 -16.52 12.18
N TYR A 95 -0.63 -15.44 11.40
CA TYR A 95 0.40 -15.12 10.41
C TYR A 95 1.77 -14.86 11.05
N PHE A 96 1.79 -14.10 12.16
CA PHE A 96 2.98 -13.88 12.99
C PHE A 96 2.90 -14.76 14.24
N SER A 97 4.05 -15.31 14.66
CA SER A 97 4.20 -16.06 15.91
C SER A 97 4.18 -15.15 17.14
N THR A 98 4.54 -13.88 16.96
CA THR A 98 4.58 -12.84 17.98
C THR A 98 3.28 -12.03 18.00
N ALA A 99 2.89 -11.58 19.20
CA ALA A 99 1.72 -10.73 19.35
C ALA A 99 1.95 -9.37 18.69
N VAL A 100 1.01 -8.93 17.87
CA VAL A 100 1.01 -7.60 17.27
C VAL A 100 0.35 -6.63 18.24
N ALA A 101 1.13 -5.71 18.80
CA ALA A 101 0.63 -4.70 19.74
C ALA A 101 -0.48 -3.84 19.10
N ASP A 102 -1.46 -3.46 19.90
CA ASP A 102 -2.62 -2.62 19.52
C ASP A 102 -3.54 -3.21 18.43
N ALA A 103 -3.24 -4.39 17.90
CA ALA A 103 -4.12 -5.09 16.99
C ALA A 103 -5.25 -5.78 17.75
N PHE A 104 -6.45 -5.81 17.16
CA PHE A 104 -7.61 -6.48 17.72
C PHE A 104 -8.27 -7.41 16.70
N VAL A 105 -9.03 -8.39 17.18
CA VAL A 105 -9.88 -9.23 16.35
C VAL A 105 -11.28 -8.63 16.32
N GLU A 106 -11.87 -8.50 15.14
CA GLU A 106 -13.26 -8.08 15.02
C GLU A 106 -14.22 -9.18 15.52
N PRO A 107 -15.20 -8.85 16.39
CA PRO A 107 -16.19 -9.82 16.84
C PRO A 107 -16.94 -10.43 15.65
N GLY A 108 -16.89 -11.77 15.53
CA GLY A 108 -17.56 -12.49 14.45
C GLY A 108 -16.74 -12.62 13.15
N SER A 109 -15.55 -12.04 13.07
CA SER A 109 -14.64 -12.17 11.93
C SER A 109 -13.20 -12.45 12.40
N PRO A 110 -12.94 -13.66 12.94
CA PRO A 110 -11.65 -14.01 13.55
C PRO A 110 -10.53 -14.28 12.54
N GLU A 111 -10.77 -14.06 11.25
CA GLU A 111 -9.82 -14.33 10.18
C GLU A 111 -8.63 -13.35 10.18
N PHE A 112 -8.84 -12.13 10.69
CA PHE A 112 -7.83 -11.08 10.69
C PHE A 112 -7.67 -10.42 12.07
N LEU A 113 -6.42 -10.14 12.42
CA LEU A 113 -6.05 -9.08 13.35
C LEU A 113 -6.06 -7.75 12.59
N ILE A 114 -6.67 -6.73 13.17
CA ILE A 114 -6.78 -5.38 12.60
C ILE A 114 -5.93 -4.43 13.43
N LEU A 115 -4.94 -3.81 12.79
CA LEU A 115 -4.25 -2.63 13.33
C LEU A 115 -4.90 -1.38 12.71
N GLU A 116 -5.62 -0.63 13.53
CA GLU A 116 -6.33 0.58 13.10
C GLU A 116 -5.42 1.82 13.22
N THR A 117 -5.19 2.50 12.10
CA THR A 117 -4.37 3.72 12.00
C THR A 117 -5.17 4.93 11.51
N GLY A 118 -6.33 4.70 10.89
CA GLY A 118 -7.22 5.71 10.33
C GLY A 118 -8.26 6.22 11.32
N THR A 119 -9.10 7.13 10.84
CA THR A 119 -10.25 7.64 11.59
C THR A 119 -11.51 6.87 11.20
N PRO A 120 -12.28 6.32 12.15
CA PRO A 120 -13.52 5.63 11.85
C PRO A 120 -14.49 6.48 11.03
N ARG A 121 -15.12 5.87 10.02
CA ARG A 121 -16.00 6.53 9.05
C ARG A 121 -17.16 7.26 9.71
N ASP A 122 -17.71 6.72 10.79
CA ASP A 122 -18.78 7.39 11.55
C ASP A 122 -18.36 8.76 12.06
N THR A 123 -17.08 8.93 12.43
CA THR A 123 -16.54 10.24 12.82
C THR A 123 -16.47 11.19 11.62
N LEU A 124 -16.09 10.69 10.45
CA LEU A 124 -16.06 11.46 9.20
C LEU A 124 -17.48 11.89 8.78
N VAL A 125 -18.44 10.98 8.84
CA VAL A 125 -19.84 11.25 8.50
C VAL A 125 -20.45 12.26 9.47
N ARG A 126 -20.18 12.15 10.78
CA ARG A 126 -20.60 13.17 11.77
C ARG A 126 -20.01 14.54 11.47
N TYR A 127 -18.73 14.60 11.08
CA TYR A 127 -18.10 15.84 10.66
C TYR A 127 -18.81 16.43 9.43
N LEU A 128 -19.06 15.64 8.38
CA LEU A 128 -19.75 16.10 7.16
C LEU A 128 -21.16 16.61 7.45
N GLN A 129 -21.90 15.95 8.35
CA GLN A 129 -23.23 16.40 8.77
C GLN A 129 -23.15 17.76 9.46
N ALA A 130 -22.18 17.97 10.35
CA ALA A 130 -21.99 19.24 11.06
C ALA A 130 -21.50 20.37 10.14
N ASP A 131 -20.58 20.10 9.21
CA ASP A 131 -20.09 21.07 8.22
C ASP A 131 -21.23 21.50 7.28
N ALA A 132 -22.03 20.53 6.82
CA ALA A 132 -23.14 20.78 5.89
C ALA A 132 -24.23 21.70 6.45
N ILE A 133 -24.48 21.68 7.77
CA ILE A 133 -25.44 22.60 8.40
C ILE A 133 -25.01 24.07 8.23
N LYS A 134 -23.70 24.33 8.25
CA LYS A 134 -23.15 25.70 8.22
C LYS A 134 -22.79 26.16 6.80
N HIS A 135 -22.39 25.24 5.95
CA HIS A 135 -21.75 25.54 4.67
C HIS A 135 -22.45 24.90 3.46
N GLY A 136 -23.52 24.14 3.67
CA GLY A 136 -24.14 23.32 2.64
C GLY A 136 -23.32 22.06 2.33
N ALA A 137 -23.88 21.18 1.50
CA ALA A 137 -23.23 19.96 1.05
C ALA A 137 -23.13 19.97 -0.48
N PRO A 138 -22.15 20.69 -1.06
CA PRO A 138 -21.93 20.74 -2.51
C PRO A 138 -21.26 19.45 -3.03
N TYR A 139 -21.73 18.30 -2.54
CA TYR A 139 -21.22 16.97 -2.86
C TYR A 139 -22.27 15.90 -2.55
N LEU A 140 -22.21 14.79 -3.28
CA LEU A 140 -22.87 13.55 -2.90
C LEU A 140 -21.86 12.65 -2.17
N ALA A 141 -22.10 12.40 -0.89
CA ALA A 141 -21.27 11.51 -0.07
C ALA A 141 -21.71 10.05 -0.25
N PHE A 142 -20.78 9.10 -0.25
CA PHE A 142 -21.07 7.66 -0.40
C PHE A 142 -22.03 7.10 0.66
N SER A 143 -22.00 7.64 1.88
CA SER A 143 -22.94 7.31 2.96
C SER A 143 -24.38 7.74 2.67
N ARG A 144 -24.59 8.61 1.68
CA ARG A 144 -25.90 9.09 1.22
C ARG A 144 -26.24 8.62 -0.20
N ALA A 145 -25.27 8.08 -0.91
CA ALA A 145 -25.44 7.54 -2.26
C ALA A 145 -26.12 6.17 -2.22
N SER A 146 -27.02 5.92 -3.15
CA SER A 146 -27.51 4.58 -3.45
C SER A 146 -26.46 3.79 -4.24
N THR A 147 -26.60 2.46 -4.29
CA THR A 147 -25.76 1.63 -5.16
C THR A 147 -25.84 2.08 -6.62
N ALA A 148 -27.01 2.52 -7.09
CA ALA A 148 -27.19 3.03 -8.45
C ALA A 148 -26.39 4.32 -8.69
N ASP A 149 -26.39 5.26 -7.74
CA ASP A 149 -25.58 6.48 -7.84
C ASP A 149 -24.09 6.15 -7.91
N ILE A 150 -23.62 5.17 -7.12
CA ILE A 150 -22.23 4.73 -7.13
C ILE A 150 -21.89 4.07 -8.48
N VAL A 151 -22.74 3.19 -9.00
CA VAL A 151 -22.58 2.56 -10.32
C VAL A 151 -22.51 3.63 -11.42
N GLU A 152 -23.42 4.59 -11.43
CA GLU A 152 -23.41 5.69 -12.42
C GLU A 152 -22.12 6.52 -12.32
N ALA A 153 -21.70 6.85 -11.10
CA ALA A 153 -20.53 7.68 -10.87
C ALA A 153 -19.19 6.96 -11.10
N THR A 154 -19.15 5.62 -11.02
CA THR A 154 -17.91 4.82 -11.07
C THR A 154 -17.79 3.93 -12.31
N GLY A 155 -18.90 3.48 -12.91
CA GLY A 155 -18.90 2.43 -13.93
C GLY A 155 -18.68 1.01 -13.39
N LEU A 156 -18.64 0.84 -12.06
CA LEU A 156 -18.55 -0.48 -11.42
C LEU A 156 -19.83 -1.29 -11.63
N SER A 157 -19.74 -2.62 -11.48
CA SER A 157 -20.94 -3.45 -11.31
C SER A 157 -21.66 -3.11 -10.00
N ALA A 158 -22.94 -3.48 -9.88
CA ALA A 158 -23.68 -3.26 -8.63
C ALA A 158 -23.00 -3.94 -7.43
N GLU A 159 -22.48 -5.16 -7.61
CA GLU A 159 -21.77 -5.92 -6.59
C GLU A 159 -20.47 -5.20 -6.16
N GLN A 160 -19.68 -4.74 -7.13
CA GLN A 160 -18.46 -3.97 -6.86
C GLN A 160 -18.79 -2.63 -6.16
N ALA A 161 -19.86 -1.96 -6.57
CA ALA A 161 -20.31 -0.72 -5.92
C ALA A 161 -20.72 -0.95 -4.46
N GLU A 162 -21.39 -2.06 -4.15
CA GLU A 162 -21.71 -2.44 -2.77
C GLU A 162 -20.45 -2.70 -1.94
N LEU A 163 -19.44 -3.38 -2.49
CA LEU A 163 -18.16 -3.57 -1.81
C LEU A 163 -17.45 -2.23 -1.57
N ALA A 164 -17.36 -1.39 -2.61
CA ALA A 164 -16.78 -0.04 -2.51
C ALA A 164 -17.52 0.86 -1.50
N GLN A 165 -18.81 0.61 -1.26
CA GLN A 165 -19.60 1.32 -0.25
C GLN A 165 -19.30 0.86 1.18
N ARG A 166 -18.78 -0.34 1.40
CA ARG A 166 -18.46 -0.91 2.74
C ARG A 166 -17.15 -0.36 3.33
N ARG A 167 -17.02 0.96 3.31
CA ARG A 167 -15.87 1.71 3.83
C ARG A 167 -15.93 1.84 5.34
N ARG A 168 -14.75 1.83 5.99
CA ARG A 168 -14.60 1.99 7.44
C ARG A 168 -13.79 3.21 7.85
N TYR A 169 -12.98 3.80 6.96
CA TYR A 169 -11.98 4.80 7.33
C TYR A 169 -11.83 6.00 6.38
N SER A 170 -12.50 5.96 5.23
CA SER A 170 -12.68 7.15 4.39
C SER A 170 -14.09 7.26 3.82
N GLU A 171 -14.44 8.47 3.43
CA GLU A 171 -15.72 8.85 2.87
C GLU A 171 -15.53 9.57 1.52
N PRO A 172 -15.77 8.87 0.40
CA PRO A 172 -15.75 9.48 -0.93
C PRO A 172 -16.89 10.47 -1.11
N LEU A 173 -16.55 11.60 -1.72
CA LEU A 173 -17.42 12.72 -2.03
C LEU A 173 -17.36 12.95 -3.54
N LEU A 174 -18.49 12.73 -4.22
CA LEU A 174 -18.67 13.21 -5.59
C LEU A 174 -18.92 14.71 -5.51
N TRP A 175 -17.89 15.49 -5.83
CA TRP A 175 -17.96 16.95 -5.71
C TRP A 175 -18.88 17.53 -6.79
N GLN A 176 -19.81 18.40 -6.39
CA GLN A 176 -20.81 19.03 -7.26
C GLN A 176 -20.76 20.57 -7.21
N GLY A 177 -19.99 21.13 -6.27
CA GLY A 177 -19.77 22.58 -6.19
C GLY A 177 -18.60 23.06 -7.04
N THR A 178 -18.29 24.33 -6.84
CA THR A 178 -17.15 25.04 -7.45
C THR A 178 -15.81 24.60 -6.83
N ASP A 179 -14.72 24.94 -7.51
CA ASP A 179 -13.36 24.72 -7.00
C ASP A 179 -13.05 25.53 -5.74
N ASP A 180 -13.60 26.74 -5.62
CA ASP A 180 -13.43 27.57 -4.44
C ASP A 180 -14.13 26.97 -3.21
N GLU A 181 -15.35 26.46 -3.39
CA GLU A 181 -16.05 25.70 -2.34
C GLU A 181 -15.27 24.46 -1.94
N ARG A 182 -14.67 23.76 -2.92
CA ARG A 182 -13.83 22.57 -2.69
C ARG A 182 -12.62 22.93 -1.86
N LYS A 183 -11.91 23.99 -2.22
CA LYS A 183 -10.74 24.47 -1.50
C LYS A 183 -11.11 24.88 -0.07
N ALA A 184 -12.19 25.64 0.11
CA ALA A 184 -12.68 26.04 1.42
C ALA A 184 -13.05 24.82 2.28
N PHE A 185 -13.70 23.81 1.70
CA PHE A 185 -14.00 22.56 2.41
C PHE A 185 -12.74 21.83 2.87
N ARG A 186 -11.73 21.71 2.00
CA ARG A 186 -10.44 21.09 2.35
C ARG A 186 -9.75 21.80 3.52
N GLU A 187 -9.80 23.13 3.54
CA GLU A 187 -9.24 23.94 4.62
C GLU A 187 -9.97 23.72 5.95
N ARG A 188 -11.31 23.63 5.93
CA ARG A 188 -12.11 23.32 7.12
C ARG A 188 -11.85 21.90 7.63
N ALA A 189 -11.79 20.91 6.74
CA ALA A 189 -11.48 19.52 7.10
C ALA A 189 -10.10 19.42 7.76
N ARG A 190 -9.09 20.07 7.16
CA ARG A 190 -7.73 20.16 7.71
C ARG A 190 -7.71 20.84 9.09
N SER A 191 -8.48 21.91 9.28
CA SER A 191 -8.58 22.60 10.57
C SER A 191 -9.25 21.74 11.65
N ALA A 192 -10.05 20.75 11.26
CA ALA A 192 -10.64 19.74 12.14
C ALA A 192 -9.73 18.51 12.37
N GLY A 193 -8.48 18.52 11.86
CA GLY A 193 -7.54 17.40 11.99
C GLY A 193 -7.80 16.24 11.02
N LEU A 194 -8.64 16.45 10.00
CA LEU A 194 -8.92 15.48 8.95
C LEU A 194 -8.09 15.80 7.70
N ALA A 195 -7.97 14.81 6.81
CA ALA A 195 -7.29 14.98 5.54
C ALA A 195 -8.27 14.82 4.37
N THR A 196 -7.89 15.38 3.23
CA THR A 196 -8.60 15.14 1.97
C THR A 196 -7.63 14.68 0.90
N LEU A 197 -8.05 13.70 0.10
CA LEU A 197 -7.25 13.16 -1.00
C LEU A 197 -8.07 13.19 -2.29
N GLN A 198 -7.49 13.71 -3.38
CA GLN A 198 -8.13 13.62 -4.69
C GLN A 198 -7.79 12.25 -5.28
N GLY A 199 -8.81 11.41 -5.51
CA GLY A 199 -8.66 10.11 -6.17
C GLY A 199 -9.52 10.09 -7.43
N GLY A 200 -8.90 10.26 -8.60
CA GLY A 200 -9.62 10.36 -9.88
C GLY A 200 -10.83 11.29 -9.78
N ARG A 201 -12.03 10.71 -9.89
CA ARG A 201 -13.33 11.41 -9.84
C ARG A 201 -13.77 11.88 -8.45
N PHE A 202 -13.31 11.26 -7.38
CA PHE A 202 -13.82 11.51 -6.03
C PHE A 202 -12.83 12.31 -5.17
N LEU A 203 -13.37 13.17 -4.33
CA LEU A 203 -12.65 13.73 -3.19
C LEU A 203 -12.89 12.81 -1.99
N HIS A 204 -11.84 12.25 -1.41
CA HIS A 204 -11.97 11.43 -0.20
C HIS A 204 -11.76 12.30 1.03
N LEU A 205 -12.70 12.25 1.99
CA LEU A 205 -12.46 12.68 3.37
C LEU A 205 -11.94 11.49 4.18
N GLN A 206 -10.87 11.68 4.94
CA GLN A 206 -10.28 10.64 5.78
C GLN A 206 -9.60 11.23 7.02
N GLY A 207 -9.12 10.37 7.92
CA GLY A 207 -8.18 10.76 8.97
C GLY A 207 -6.82 11.20 8.39
N PRO A 208 -5.85 11.56 9.24
CA PRO A 208 -4.46 11.78 8.82
C PRO A 208 -3.78 10.44 8.50
N THR A 209 -4.20 9.83 7.40
CA THR A 209 -3.76 8.51 6.94
C THR A 209 -2.53 8.65 6.05
N ASP A 210 -1.66 7.63 6.09
CA ASP A 210 -0.37 7.64 5.43
C ASP A 210 -0.01 6.18 5.07
N LYS A 211 0.08 5.90 3.76
CA LYS A 211 0.41 4.57 3.26
C LYS A 211 1.82 4.13 3.72
N GLY A 212 2.78 5.05 3.77
CA GLY A 212 4.15 4.78 4.21
C GLY A 212 4.25 4.43 5.68
N ARG A 213 3.54 5.15 6.55
CA ARG A 213 3.45 4.83 7.98
C ARG A 213 2.85 3.44 8.20
N ALA A 214 1.79 3.10 7.49
CA ALA A 214 1.20 1.76 7.57
C ALA A 214 2.19 0.68 7.08
N THR A 215 2.90 0.94 5.98
CA THR A 215 3.97 0.06 5.48
C THR A 215 5.08 -0.14 6.50
N GLU A 216 5.54 0.91 7.18
CA GLU A 216 6.58 0.79 8.22
C GLU A 216 6.09 0.04 9.45
N LEU A 217 4.85 0.27 9.89
CA LEU A 217 4.24 -0.48 11.00
C LEU A 217 4.19 -1.97 10.69
N LEU A 218 3.78 -2.33 9.47
CA LEU A 218 3.75 -3.73 9.05
C LEU A 218 5.17 -4.30 8.94
N ARG A 219 6.15 -3.56 8.39
CA ARG A 219 7.55 -3.99 8.39
C ARG A 219 8.05 -4.31 9.79
N ARG A 220 7.71 -3.47 10.79
CA ARG A 220 8.07 -3.74 12.19
C ARG A 220 7.41 -4.99 12.75
N CYS A 221 6.21 -5.35 12.29
CA CYS A 221 5.58 -6.63 12.66
C CYS A 221 6.42 -7.81 12.16
N TYR A 222 6.87 -7.78 10.90
CA TYR A 222 7.80 -8.80 10.38
C TYR A 222 9.12 -8.84 11.16
N GLU A 223 9.70 -7.67 11.48
CA GLU A 223 10.95 -7.57 12.25
C GLU A 223 10.80 -8.16 13.67
N ASN A 224 9.70 -7.84 14.34
CA ASN A 224 9.39 -8.36 15.67
C ASN A 224 9.14 -9.87 15.66
N ASP A 225 8.64 -10.41 14.56
CA ASP A 225 8.46 -11.85 14.36
C ASP A 225 9.75 -12.61 14.02
N GLY A 226 10.88 -11.91 13.97
CA GLY A 226 12.21 -12.49 13.80
C GLY A 226 12.79 -12.36 12.39
N SER A 227 12.10 -11.70 11.45
CA SER A 227 12.68 -11.37 10.15
C SER A 227 13.78 -10.31 10.33
N THR A 228 14.99 -10.59 9.87
CA THR A 228 16.12 -9.66 9.98
C THR A 228 16.55 -9.15 8.61
N ASN A 229 17.14 -7.95 8.56
CA ASN A 229 17.66 -7.35 7.32
C ASN A 229 16.61 -7.27 6.18
N ILE A 230 15.37 -6.89 6.52
CA ILE A 230 14.30 -6.67 5.53
C ILE A 230 14.62 -5.43 4.72
N ALA A 231 14.64 -5.58 3.40
CA ALA A 231 14.66 -4.47 2.46
C ALA A 231 13.27 -4.32 1.82
N LEU A 232 12.76 -3.09 1.84
CA LEU A 232 11.47 -2.74 1.26
C LEU A 232 11.61 -2.41 -0.21
N ILE A 233 10.80 -3.08 -1.03
CA ILE A 233 10.49 -2.66 -2.39
C ILE A 233 9.06 -2.13 -2.35
N CYS A 234 8.84 -0.88 -2.75
CA CYS A 234 7.49 -0.32 -2.83
C CYS A 234 7.18 0.07 -4.27
N ALA A 235 6.02 -0.33 -4.78
CA ALA A 235 5.57 -0.04 -6.14
C ALA A 235 4.27 0.77 -6.15
N GLY A 236 4.20 1.82 -6.95
CA GLY A 236 3.02 2.67 -7.12
C GLY A 236 3.11 3.53 -8.37
N ASP A 237 2.00 4.13 -8.80
CA ASP A 237 1.90 4.79 -10.11
C ASP A 237 1.48 6.27 -10.03
N SER A 238 1.11 6.78 -8.86
CA SER A 238 0.59 8.14 -8.73
C SER A 238 1.03 8.88 -7.46
N GLU A 239 0.58 10.12 -7.32
CA GLU A 239 0.98 10.99 -6.21
C GLU A 239 0.52 10.47 -4.84
N ASN A 240 -0.56 9.70 -4.76
CA ASN A 240 -1.05 9.12 -3.50
C ASN A 240 -0.14 8.00 -2.95
N ASP A 241 0.80 7.50 -3.76
CA ASP A 241 1.73 6.44 -3.38
C ASP A 241 3.06 7.02 -2.88
N LEU A 242 3.28 8.34 -3.00
CA LEU A 242 4.55 8.97 -2.64
C LEU A 242 4.97 8.68 -1.20
N ASP A 243 4.02 8.64 -0.26
CA ASP A 243 4.32 8.32 1.15
C ASP A 243 4.86 6.89 1.30
N MET A 244 4.27 5.92 0.58
CA MET A 244 4.73 4.53 0.55
C MET A 244 6.07 4.39 -0.16
N LEU A 245 6.23 5.04 -1.31
CA LEU A 245 7.49 5.04 -2.05
C LEU A 245 8.61 5.71 -1.26
N ALA A 246 8.28 6.69 -0.40
CA ALA A 246 9.26 7.40 0.40
C ALA A 246 9.91 6.53 1.48
N VAL A 247 9.23 5.51 2.00
CA VAL A 247 9.78 4.61 3.03
C VAL A 247 10.58 3.43 2.45
N ALA A 248 10.60 3.29 1.12
CA ALA A 248 11.22 2.16 0.44
C ALA A 248 12.76 2.23 0.37
N ASN A 249 13.40 1.07 0.38
CA ASN A 249 14.80 0.96 -0.04
C ASN A 249 14.91 1.00 -1.58
N VAL A 250 13.95 0.38 -2.27
CA VAL A 250 13.78 0.44 -3.73
C VAL A 250 12.36 0.94 -4.02
N ALA A 251 12.25 2.20 -4.40
CA ALA A 251 11.00 2.81 -4.85
C ALA A 251 10.83 2.56 -6.35
N VAL A 252 9.77 1.86 -6.71
CA VAL A 252 9.41 1.49 -8.08
C VAL A 252 8.21 2.32 -8.51
N ILE A 253 8.44 3.26 -9.43
CA ILE A 253 7.39 4.08 -10.00
C ILE A 253 6.92 3.41 -11.28
N ILE A 254 5.68 2.92 -11.26
CA ILE A 254 5.04 2.31 -12.43
C ILE A 254 4.54 3.41 -13.35
N ARG A 255 4.87 3.28 -14.63
CA ARG A 255 4.43 4.21 -15.66
C ARG A 255 2.93 4.04 -15.91
N ALA A 256 2.25 5.15 -16.11
CA ALA A 256 0.87 5.19 -16.57
C ALA A 256 0.81 5.90 -17.95
N ALA A 257 -0.14 5.49 -18.79
CA ALA A 257 -0.31 6.04 -20.14
C ALA A 257 -0.80 7.50 -20.14
N ASP A 258 -1.61 7.84 -19.15
CA ASP A 258 -2.44 9.05 -19.13
C ASP A 258 -1.87 10.18 -18.26
N ARG A 259 -0.77 9.92 -17.54
CA ARG A 259 -0.16 10.88 -16.61
C ARG A 259 1.36 10.72 -16.51
N PRO A 260 2.10 11.80 -16.19
CA PRO A 260 3.52 11.68 -15.93
C PRO A 260 3.78 10.92 -14.61
N PRO A 261 4.92 10.21 -14.50
CA PRO A 261 5.33 9.59 -13.24
C PRO A 261 5.43 10.61 -12.10
N PRO A 262 5.01 10.25 -10.87
CA PRO A 262 5.17 11.11 -9.70
C PRO A 262 6.65 11.42 -9.44
N LYS A 263 6.92 12.59 -8.85
CA LYS A 263 8.29 13.01 -8.52
C LYS A 263 8.62 12.62 -7.09
N LEU A 264 9.57 11.70 -6.94
CA LEU A 264 10.16 11.33 -5.66
C LEU A 264 11.62 11.80 -5.61
N GLU A 265 11.99 12.55 -4.57
CA GLU A 265 13.38 12.97 -4.39
C GLU A 265 14.30 11.77 -4.20
N LYS A 266 15.56 11.86 -4.63
CA LYS A 266 16.54 10.82 -4.34
C LYS A 266 17.19 11.11 -2.99
N THR A 267 17.16 10.15 -2.08
CA THR A 267 17.84 10.22 -0.79
C THR A 267 18.96 9.18 -0.73
N PRO A 268 20.05 9.42 0.02
CA PRO A 268 21.08 8.41 0.24
C PRO A 268 20.44 7.12 0.81
N GLY A 269 20.67 5.98 0.14
CA GLY A 269 20.14 4.69 0.56
C GLY A 269 18.77 4.29 -0.01
N ARG A 270 18.11 5.17 -0.79
CA ARG A 270 16.93 4.83 -1.59
C ARG A 270 17.26 4.82 -3.08
N GLU A 271 17.02 3.68 -3.71
CA GLU A 271 16.98 3.58 -5.16
C GLU A 271 15.60 3.96 -5.67
N VAL A 272 15.54 4.71 -6.78
CA VAL A 272 14.28 5.07 -7.45
C VAL A 272 14.36 4.60 -8.88
N ILE A 273 13.48 3.67 -9.25
CA ILE A 273 13.39 3.06 -10.57
C ILE A 273 12.04 3.42 -11.17
N VAL A 274 12.02 3.84 -12.44
CA VAL A 274 10.78 4.08 -13.17
C VAL A 274 10.66 2.99 -14.23
N SER A 275 9.53 2.28 -14.28
CA SER A 275 9.32 1.19 -15.26
C SER A 275 9.31 1.72 -16.69
N ASN A 276 9.67 0.86 -17.65
CA ASN A 276 9.51 1.19 -19.07
C ASN A 276 8.10 0.87 -19.54
N ALA A 277 7.60 -0.31 -19.17
CA ALA A 277 6.23 -0.70 -19.42
C ALA A 277 5.25 -0.07 -18.43
N GLU A 278 3.97 -0.09 -18.77
CA GLU A 278 2.88 0.47 -17.97
C GLU A 278 2.21 -0.61 -17.10
N GLY A 279 1.58 -0.16 -16.02
CA GLY A 279 0.76 -0.98 -15.14
C GLY A 279 1.37 -2.34 -14.77
N PRO A 280 0.62 -3.45 -14.84
CA PRO A 280 1.08 -4.77 -14.38
C PRO A 280 2.30 -5.29 -15.15
N LEU A 281 2.49 -4.88 -16.41
CA LEU A 281 3.68 -5.23 -17.18
C LEU A 281 4.93 -4.50 -16.66
N GLY A 282 4.80 -3.22 -16.33
CA GLY A 282 5.86 -2.43 -15.70
C GLY A 282 6.20 -2.94 -14.30
N TRP A 283 5.19 -3.36 -13.55
CA TRP A 283 5.38 -4.00 -12.25
C TRP A 283 6.19 -5.29 -12.39
N ARG A 284 5.78 -6.18 -13.29
CA ARG A 284 6.50 -7.43 -13.56
C ARG A 284 7.94 -7.19 -13.99
N GLU A 285 8.15 -6.24 -14.90
CA GLU A 285 9.47 -5.84 -15.40
C GLU A 285 10.41 -5.52 -14.23
N VAL A 286 10.06 -4.51 -13.44
CA VAL A 286 10.99 -3.98 -12.44
C VAL A 286 11.12 -4.90 -11.23
N ILE A 287 10.01 -5.44 -10.70
CA ILE A 287 10.06 -6.32 -9.54
C ILE A 287 10.83 -7.60 -9.87
N GLY A 288 10.62 -8.17 -11.05
CA GLY A 288 11.37 -9.34 -11.52
C GLY A 288 12.87 -9.06 -11.62
N GLU A 289 13.27 -7.93 -12.20
CA GLU A 289 14.69 -7.55 -12.31
C GLU A 289 15.37 -7.30 -10.97
N VAL A 290 14.67 -6.65 -10.03
CA VAL A 290 15.21 -6.33 -8.70
C VAL A 290 15.35 -7.58 -7.84
N VAL A 291 14.34 -8.45 -7.84
CA VAL A 291 14.28 -9.61 -6.95
C VAL A 291 15.01 -10.83 -7.53
N PHE A 292 14.92 -11.04 -8.84
CA PHE A 292 15.53 -12.16 -9.56
C PHE A 292 16.50 -11.68 -10.65
N PRO A 293 17.58 -10.97 -10.27
CA PRO A 293 18.50 -10.40 -11.24
C PRO A 293 19.16 -11.51 -12.07
N THR A 294 19.02 -11.44 -13.39
CA THR A 294 19.76 -12.31 -14.29
C THR A 294 21.24 -11.88 -14.32
N SER A 295 22.16 -12.84 -14.29
CA SER A 295 23.62 -12.63 -14.16
C SER A 295 24.28 -11.88 -15.34
N THR A 296 23.51 -11.32 -16.27
CA THR A 296 24.01 -10.85 -17.59
C THR A 296 24.40 -9.37 -17.65
N ALA A 297 24.41 -8.62 -16.54
CA ALA A 297 24.86 -7.22 -16.50
C ALA A 297 26.30 -7.02 -15.97
N LYS A 298 27.26 -7.79 -16.46
CA LYS A 298 28.70 -7.47 -16.37
C LYS A 298 29.42 -7.72 -17.69
N SER A 299 28.98 -7.08 -18.77
CA SER A 299 29.85 -6.81 -19.91
C SER A 299 29.94 -5.31 -20.12
N LYS A 300 30.82 -4.67 -19.34
CA LYS A 300 31.37 -3.38 -19.73
C LYS A 300 32.16 -3.62 -21.02
N VAL A 301 31.58 -3.23 -22.15
CA VAL A 301 32.33 -3.09 -23.40
C VAL A 301 33.52 -2.17 -23.11
N PRO A 302 34.77 -2.62 -23.34
CA PRO A 302 35.92 -1.75 -23.20
C PRO A 302 35.81 -0.69 -24.30
N LYS A 303 35.77 0.59 -23.91
CA LYS A 303 36.00 1.69 -24.85
C LYS A 303 37.39 1.50 -25.44
N ASN A 304 37.44 1.04 -26.69
CA ASN A 304 38.67 0.97 -27.46
C ASN A 304 38.67 2.10 -28.50
N LYS A 305 39.70 2.93 -28.37
CA LYS A 305 40.23 3.98 -29.26
C LYS A 305 39.42 5.26 -29.41
#